data_AF-A0A5B8N3V0-F1
#
_entry.id   AF-A0A5B8N3V0-F1
#
_cell.length_a   1.000
_cell.length_b   1.000
_cell.length_c   1.000
_cell.angle_alpha   90.00
_cell.angle_beta   90.00
_cell.angle_gamma   90.00
#
_symmetry.space_group_name_H-M   'P 1'
#
loop_
_entity.id
_entity.type
_entity.pdbx_description
1 polymer ?
#
loop_
_entity_poly.entity_id
_entity_poly.type
_entity_poly.pdbx_seq_one_letter_code
_entity_poly.pdbx_strand_id
1 'polypeptide(L)'
;MSTFHKNKTVATLLAFVAGGLGAHRFYLYNRKDPWAWIHLASVPLSLLLRLLAPAQPSLFVAAPLAISVLSGFIEALVVGLTPDDKWDARHNATSGRRSESGWPLAVLLVLTLGVGAVALIAAIARSFDLLFTGGAYG
;
A
#
# COMPACT_ATOMS: atom_id res chain seq x y z
N MET A 1 6.63 9.76 -27.55
CA MET A 1 5.97 8.58 -26.94
C MET A 1 6.90 8.05 -25.87
N SER A 2 6.43 7.83 -24.64
CA SER A 2 7.28 7.36 -23.54
C SER A 2 7.82 5.96 -23.89
N THR A 3 9.12 5.87 -24.14
CA THR A 3 9.87 4.62 -24.39
C THR A 3 10.14 3.83 -23.11
N PHE A 4 9.62 4.31 -21.97
CA PHE A 4 9.90 3.74 -20.66
C PHE A 4 9.01 2.53 -20.39
N HIS A 5 9.64 1.36 -20.20
CA HIS A 5 8.95 0.12 -19.82
C HIS A 5 8.89 0.02 -18.30
N LYS A 6 7.67 -0.01 -17.74
CA LYS A 6 7.42 -0.11 -16.30
C LYS A 6 7.54 -1.56 -15.84
N ASN A 7 8.29 -1.76 -14.76
CA ASN A 7 8.53 -3.05 -14.15
C ASN A 7 7.46 -3.34 -13.09
N LYS A 8 6.71 -4.43 -13.29
CA LYS A 8 5.65 -4.86 -12.37
C LYS A 8 6.18 -5.21 -10.98
N THR A 9 7.30 -5.93 -10.89
CA THR A 9 7.92 -6.31 -9.62
C THR A 9 8.32 -5.09 -8.79
N VAL A 10 8.84 -4.05 -9.44
CA VAL A 10 9.16 -2.77 -8.78
C VAL A 10 7.89 -2.08 -8.29
N ALA A 11 6.83 -2.04 -9.10
CA ALA A 11 5.56 -1.45 -8.68
C ALA A 11 4.96 -2.19 -7.47
N THR A 12 4.98 -3.53 -7.48
CA THR A 12 4.56 -4.37 -6.35
C THR A 12 5.43 -4.09 -5.11
N LEU A 13 6.75 -3.97 -5.26
CA LEU A 13 7.66 -3.73 -4.14
C LEU A 13 7.42 -2.35 -3.52
N LEU A 14 7.21 -1.34 -4.35
CA LEU A 14 6.87 0.01 -3.90
C LEU A 14 5.52 0.02 -3.16
N ALA A 15 4.55 -0.79 -3.58
CA ALA A 15 3.27 -0.91 -2.90
C ALA A 15 3.42 -1.63 -1.55
N PHE A 16 4.23 -2.67 -1.49
CA PHE A 16 4.52 -3.41 -0.27
C PHE A 16 5.26 -2.56 0.78
N VAL A 17 6.35 -1.88 0.39
CA VAL A 17 7.21 -1.15 1.34
C VAL A 17 6.69 0.26 1.63
N ALA A 18 6.20 0.96 0.61
CA ALA A 18 5.86 2.38 0.66
C ALA A 18 4.45 2.66 0.11
N GLY A 19 3.56 1.66 0.14
CA GLY A 19 2.17 1.81 -0.30
C GLY A 19 1.40 2.82 0.53
N GLY A 20 1.67 2.90 1.83
CA GLY A 20 1.11 3.92 2.71
C GLY A 20 1.45 5.37 2.32
N LEU A 21 2.47 5.57 1.48
CA LEU A 21 2.86 6.88 0.95
C LEU A 21 2.44 7.08 -0.52
N GLY A 22 1.83 6.07 -1.15
CA GLY A 22 1.42 6.12 -2.56
C GLY A 22 2.59 5.97 -3.54
N ALA A 23 3.75 5.46 -3.13
CA ALA A 23 4.96 5.42 -3.98
C ALA A 23 4.73 4.65 -5.30
N HIS A 24 4.04 3.52 -5.24
CA HIS A 24 3.69 2.72 -6.42
C HIS A 24 2.71 3.45 -7.35
N ARG A 25 1.78 4.23 -6.79
CA ARG A 25 0.85 5.07 -7.56
C ARG A 25 1.59 6.18 -8.30
N PHE A 26 2.53 6.86 -7.65
CA PHE A 26 3.39 7.85 -8.31
C PHE A 26 4.25 7.21 -9.40
N TYR A 27 4.78 6.02 -9.18
CA TYR A 27 5.51 5.26 -10.20
C TYR A 27 4.63 4.93 -11.41
N LEU A 28 3.37 4.54 -11.18
CA LEU A 28 2.44 4.10 -12.23
C LEU A 28 1.77 5.25 -12.99
N TYR A 29 1.41 6.34 -12.31
CA TYR A 29 0.53 7.37 -12.85
C TYR A 29 1.12 8.79 -12.77
N ASN A 30 2.34 8.93 -12.25
CA ASN A 30 3.02 10.20 -12.01
C ASN A 30 2.29 11.09 -10.99
N ARG A 31 2.76 12.34 -10.83
CA ARG A 31 2.22 13.32 -9.85
C ARG A 31 0.78 13.79 -10.13
N LYS A 32 0.17 13.38 -11.25
CA LYS A 32 -1.20 13.76 -11.61
C LYS A 32 -2.26 12.88 -10.93
N ASP A 33 -1.83 11.83 -10.24
CA ASP A 33 -2.74 10.87 -9.65
C ASP A 33 -3.26 11.33 -8.27
N PRO A 34 -4.57 11.62 -8.13
CA PRO A 34 -5.13 12.07 -6.86
C PRO A 34 -5.02 11.03 -5.75
N TRP A 35 -5.06 9.73 -6.07
CA TRP A 35 -4.97 8.67 -5.07
C TRP A 35 -3.59 8.60 -4.43
N ALA A 36 -2.52 8.80 -5.23
CA ALA A 36 -1.16 8.90 -4.71
C ALA A 36 -1.03 10.01 -3.64
N TRP A 37 -1.70 11.15 -3.88
CA TRP A 37 -1.73 12.26 -2.93
C TRP A 37 -2.59 11.97 -1.70
N ILE A 38 -3.67 11.20 -1.81
CA ILE A 38 -4.46 10.76 -0.64
C ILE A 38 -3.60 9.89 0.29
N HIS A 39 -2.86 8.92 -0.27
CA HIS A 39 -1.92 8.13 0.53
C HIS A 39 -0.89 9.01 1.22
N LEU A 40 -0.26 9.92 0.48
CA LEU A 40 0.74 10.82 1.05
C LEU A 40 0.15 11.74 2.14
N ALA A 41 -1.06 12.24 1.95
CA ALA A 41 -1.77 13.09 2.90
C ALA A 41 -2.18 12.34 4.18
N SER A 42 -2.24 11.01 4.17
CA SER A 42 -2.55 10.21 5.37
C SER A 42 -1.54 10.42 6.50
N VAL A 43 -0.27 10.72 6.18
CA VAL A 43 0.80 10.98 7.16
C VAL A 43 0.56 12.30 7.91
N PRO A 44 0.52 13.49 7.26
CA PRO A 44 0.28 14.73 7.97
C PRO A 44 -1.09 14.76 8.63
N LEU A 45 -2.10 14.10 8.07
CA LEU A 45 -3.41 13.97 8.72
C LEU A 45 -3.31 13.19 10.03
N SER A 46 -2.63 12.05 10.04
CA SER A 46 -2.44 11.24 11.26
C SER A 46 -1.62 12.00 12.32
N LEU A 47 -0.60 12.75 11.90
CA LEU A 47 0.17 13.60 12.80
C LEU A 47 -0.67 14.75 13.37
N LEU A 48 -1.49 15.40 12.54
CA LEU A 48 -2.41 16.43 12.98
C LEU A 48 -3.41 15.89 14.01
N LEU A 49 -4.01 14.72 13.76
CA LEU A 49 -4.90 14.07 14.72
C LEU A 49 -4.21 13.75 16.04
N ARG A 50 -2.94 13.32 16.00
CA ARG A 50 -2.13 13.09 17.21
C ARG A 50 -1.90 14.37 18.01
N LEU A 51 -1.71 15.51 17.35
CA LEU A 51 -1.53 16.81 18.02
C LEU A 51 -2.85 17.34 18.60
N LEU A 52 -3.96 17.16 17.88
CA LEU A 52 -5.28 17.67 18.30
C LEU A 52 -5.94 16.79 19.38
N ALA A 53 -5.64 15.49 19.41
CA ALA A 53 -6.26 14.54 20.33
C ALA A 53 -5.21 13.66 21.03
N PRO A 54 -4.29 14.23 21.83
CA PRO A 54 -3.16 13.49 22.41
C PRO A 54 -3.56 12.40 23.40
N ALA A 55 -4.76 12.50 24.00
CA ALA A 55 -5.31 11.50 24.91
C ALA A 55 -5.94 10.29 24.19
N GLN A 56 -6.19 10.38 22.88
CA GLN A 56 -6.79 9.29 22.12
C GLN A 56 -5.78 8.17 21.86
N PRO A 57 -6.21 6.91 21.80
CA PRO A 57 -5.35 5.79 21.47
C PRO A 57 -4.59 6.00 20.15
N SER A 58 -3.30 5.64 20.15
CA SER A 58 -2.41 5.86 18.99
C SER A 58 -2.95 5.23 17.70
N LEU A 59 -3.60 4.06 17.79
CA LEU A 59 -4.19 3.40 16.63
C LEU A 59 -5.29 4.24 15.96
N PHE A 60 -6.12 4.93 16.75
CA PHE A 60 -7.24 5.70 16.21
C PHE A 60 -6.78 7.02 15.58
N VAL A 61 -5.85 7.73 16.22
CA VAL A 61 -5.27 8.94 15.62
C VAL A 61 -4.39 8.63 14.41
N ALA A 62 -3.77 7.44 14.35
CA ALA A 62 -3.02 6.96 13.20
C ALA A 62 -3.87 6.21 12.16
N ALA A 63 -5.20 6.12 12.35
CA ALA A 63 -6.08 5.35 11.48
C ALA A 63 -5.97 5.73 9.99
N PRO A 64 -5.86 7.02 9.59
CA PRO A 64 -5.67 7.37 8.18
C PRO A 64 -4.42 6.72 7.58
N LEU A 65 -3.28 6.77 8.29
CA LEU A 65 -2.05 6.14 7.84
C LEU A 65 -2.14 4.62 7.86
N ALA A 66 -2.74 4.03 8.89
CA ALA A 66 -2.92 2.59 8.99
C ALA A 66 -3.77 2.04 7.83
N ILE A 67 -4.89 2.71 7.50
CA ILE A 67 -5.73 2.37 6.35
C ILE A 67 -4.93 2.50 5.05
N SER A 68 -4.18 3.60 4.89
CA SER A 68 -3.33 3.82 3.73
C SER A 68 -2.29 2.71 3.52
N VAL A 69 -1.65 2.24 4.60
CA VAL A 69 -0.70 1.12 4.57
C VAL A 69 -1.39 -0.19 4.19
N LEU A 70 -2.54 -0.49 4.78
CA LEU A 70 -3.32 -1.70 4.46
C LEU A 70 -3.79 -1.71 3.00
N SER A 71 -4.25 -0.57 2.49
CA SER A 71 -4.57 -0.38 1.07
C SER A 71 -3.34 -0.65 0.20
N GLY A 72 -2.15 -0.19 0.60
CA GLY A 72 -0.90 -0.48 -0.07
C GLY A 72 -0.59 -1.97 -0.20
N PHE A 73 -0.83 -2.78 0.83
CA PHE A 73 -0.68 -4.23 0.75
C PHE A 73 -1.67 -4.87 -0.22
N ILE A 74 -2.92 -4.41 -0.22
CA ILE A 74 -3.93 -4.87 -1.19
C ILE A 74 -3.49 -4.52 -2.61
N GLU A 75 -3.05 -3.28 -2.85
CA GLU A 75 -2.57 -2.82 -4.16
C GLU A 75 -1.32 -3.57 -4.61
N ALA A 76 -0.41 -3.93 -3.69
CA ALA A 76 0.73 -4.79 -3.99
C ALA A 76 0.26 -6.16 -4.52
N LEU A 77 -0.71 -6.80 -3.86
CA LEU A 77 -1.28 -8.06 -4.33
C LEU A 77 -1.99 -7.90 -5.68
N VAL A 78 -2.82 -6.87 -5.83
CA VAL A 78 -3.54 -6.58 -7.09
C VAL A 78 -2.56 -6.39 -8.25
N VAL A 79 -1.52 -5.57 -8.05
CA VAL A 79 -0.50 -5.31 -9.07
C VAL A 79 0.30 -6.58 -9.34
N GLY A 80 0.83 -7.24 -8.32
CA GLY A 80 1.71 -8.39 -8.49
C GLY A 80 1.01 -9.62 -9.08
N LEU A 81 -0.28 -9.82 -8.78
CA LEU A 81 -1.10 -10.90 -9.34
C LEU A 81 -1.68 -10.55 -10.72
N THR A 82 -1.54 -9.32 -11.20
CA THR A 82 -1.99 -8.96 -12.55
C THR A 82 -1.18 -9.75 -13.59
N PRO A 83 -1.83 -10.51 -14.49
CA PRO A 83 -1.14 -11.20 -15.59
C PRO A 83 -0.25 -10.27 -16.42
N ASP A 84 0.90 -10.76 -16.91
CA ASP A 84 1.90 -9.93 -17.60
C ASP A 84 1.36 -9.28 -18.89
N ASP A 85 0.53 -9.99 -19.64
CA ASP A 85 -0.15 -9.49 -20.83
C ASP A 85 -1.11 -8.32 -20.50
N LYS A 86 -1.89 -8.45 -19.42
CA LYS A 86 -2.78 -7.39 -18.94
C LYS A 86 -2.00 -6.20 -18.38
N TRP A 87 -0.88 -6.47 -17.69
CA TRP A 87 0.02 -5.43 -17.20
C TRP A 87 0.60 -4.62 -18.36
N ASP A 88 1.11 -5.31 -19.38
CA ASP A 88 1.72 -4.66 -20.53
C ASP A 88 0.70 -3.86 -21.35
N ALA A 89 -0.49 -4.42 -21.59
CA ALA A 89 -1.57 -3.70 -22.26
C ALA A 89 -1.92 -2.38 -21.56
N ARG A 90 -1.85 -2.34 -20.22
CA ARG A 90 -2.20 -1.15 -19.43
C ARG A 90 -1.06 -0.14 -19.29
N HIS A 91 0.18 -0.60 -19.07
CA HIS A 91 1.28 0.27 -18.67
C HIS A 91 2.42 0.36 -19.70
N ASN A 92 2.52 -0.61 -20.62
CA ASN A 92 3.67 -0.79 -21.51
C ASN A 92 3.29 -0.98 -22.99
N ALA A 93 2.06 -0.63 -23.40
CA ALA A 93 1.52 -0.91 -24.74
C ALA A 93 2.42 -0.41 -25.89
N THR A 94 3.16 0.69 -25.67
CA THR A 94 4.05 1.30 -26.67
C THR A 94 5.53 0.98 -26.45
N SER A 95 5.88 0.06 -25.55
CA SER A 95 7.27 -0.18 -25.14
C SER A 95 8.05 -1.15 -26.05
N GLY A 96 7.35 -1.97 -26.85
CA GLY A 96 7.95 -2.99 -27.71
C GLY A 96 8.62 -4.15 -26.96
N ARG A 97 8.46 -4.23 -25.62
CA ARG A 97 8.98 -5.31 -24.76
C ARG A 97 7.82 -5.99 -24.06
N ARG A 98 7.99 -7.27 -23.74
CA ARG A 98 7.07 -8.03 -22.88
C ARG A 98 7.61 -8.09 -21.46
N SER A 99 6.73 -7.94 -20.50
CA SER A 99 7.00 -8.21 -19.09
C SER A 99 7.06 -9.72 -18.87
N GLU A 100 8.05 -10.16 -18.11
CA GLU A 100 8.15 -11.54 -17.64
C GLU A 100 8.35 -11.52 -16.12
N SER A 101 7.32 -11.97 -15.40
CA SER A 101 7.36 -12.07 -13.95
C SER A 101 8.19 -13.26 -13.50
N GLY A 102 9.25 -12.99 -12.74
CA GLY A 102 10.10 -14.03 -12.16
C GLY A 102 9.76 -14.41 -10.73
N TRP A 103 10.51 -15.37 -10.19
CA TRP A 103 10.39 -15.84 -8.81
C TRP A 103 10.47 -14.75 -7.72
N PRO A 104 11.18 -13.60 -7.87
CA PRO A 104 11.19 -12.58 -6.82
C PRO A 104 9.80 -11.98 -6.57
N LEU A 105 8.96 -11.90 -7.61
CA LEU A 105 7.59 -11.43 -7.48
C LEU A 105 6.76 -12.41 -6.65
N ALA A 106 6.94 -13.72 -6.83
CA ALA A 106 6.25 -14.74 -6.05
C ALA A 106 6.59 -14.64 -4.56
N VAL A 107 7.87 -14.48 -4.21
CA VAL A 107 8.30 -14.27 -2.82
C VAL A 107 7.68 -13.00 -2.25
N LEU A 108 7.69 -11.91 -3.02
CA LEU A 108 7.10 -10.64 -2.60
C LEU A 108 5.60 -10.75 -2.34
N LEU A 109 4.86 -11.53 -3.14
CA LEU A 109 3.43 -11.78 -2.93
C LEU A 109 3.18 -12.57 -1.64
N VAL A 110 3.97 -13.60 -1.35
CA VAL A 110 3.88 -14.37 -0.10
C VAL A 110 4.15 -13.46 1.11
N LEU A 111 5.20 -12.64 1.06
CA LEU A 111 5.51 -11.68 2.11
C LEU A 111 4.40 -10.64 2.28
N THR A 112 3.89 -10.10 1.18
CA THR A 112 2.80 -9.12 1.18
C THR A 112 1.54 -9.70 1.83
N LEU A 113 1.17 -10.93 1.47
CA LEU A 113 0.02 -11.60 2.06
C LEU A 113 0.22 -11.85 3.56
N GLY A 114 1.37 -12.39 3.96
CA GLY A 114 1.66 -12.70 5.36
C GLY A 114 1.68 -11.45 6.24
N VAL A 115 2.47 -10.44 5.86
CA VAL A 115 2.59 -9.18 6.61
C VAL A 115 1.26 -8.42 6.58
N GLY A 116 0.60 -8.34 5.43
CA GLY A 116 -0.68 -7.64 5.29
C GLY A 116 -1.78 -8.27 6.13
N ALA A 117 -1.88 -9.60 6.15
CA ALA A 117 -2.84 -10.31 6.99
C ALA A 117 -2.56 -10.10 8.49
N VAL A 118 -1.30 -10.21 8.91
CA VAL A 118 -0.91 -9.96 10.31
C VAL A 118 -1.24 -8.51 10.70
N ALA A 119 -0.90 -7.54 9.87
CA ALA A 119 -1.18 -6.13 10.13
C ALA A 119 -2.69 -5.86 10.22
N LEU A 120 -3.50 -6.43 9.33
CA LEU A 120 -4.95 -6.30 9.35
C LEU A 120 -5.56 -6.90 10.62
N ILE A 121 -5.19 -8.15 10.94
CA ILE A 121 -5.68 -8.85 12.13
C ILE A 121 -5.28 -8.09 13.39
N ALA A 122 -4.02 -7.63 13.48
CA ALA A 122 -3.54 -6.86 14.62
C ALA A 122 -4.30 -5.53 14.77
N ALA A 123 -4.55 -4.81 13.67
CA ALA A 123 -5.32 -3.56 13.71
C ALA A 123 -6.76 -3.80 14.19
N ILE A 124 -7.41 -4.87 13.73
CA ILE A 124 -8.75 -5.23 14.16
C ILE A 124 -8.74 -5.63 15.64
N ALA A 125 -7.89 -6.58 16.03
CA ALA A 125 -7.80 -7.06 17.41
C ALA A 125 -7.53 -5.92 18.40
N ARG A 126 -6.59 -5.02 18.07
CA ARG A 126 -6.29 -3.86 18.91
C ARG A 126 -7.43 -2.83 18.93
N SER A 127 -8.16 -2.66 17.83
CA SER A 127 -9.35 -1.80 17.84
C SER A 127 -10.43 -2.33 18.78
N PHE A 128 -10.69 -3.65 18.76
CA PHE A 128 -11.63 -4.28 19.70
C PHE A 128 -11.16 -4.14 21.15
N ASP A 129 -9.88 -4.39 21.42
CA ASP A 129 -9.31 -4.21 22.75
C ASP A 129 -9.51 -2.77 23.26
N LEU A 130 -9.18 -1.77 22.45
CA LEU A 130 -9.36 -0.36 22.82
C LEU A 130 -10.83 0.04 23.05
N LEU A 131 -11.76 -0.47 22.23
CA LEU A 131 -13.17 -0.11 22.32
C LEU A 131 -13.91 -0.79 23.48
N PHE A 132 -13.59 -2.05 23.77
CA PHE A 132 -14.37 -2.87 24.70
C PHE A 132 -13.71 -3.08 26.06
N THR A 133 -12.38 -2.96 26.14
CA THR A 133 -11.63 -3.22 27.38
C THR A 133 -10.87 -1.98 27.87
N GLY A 134 -10.86 -0.90 27.08
CA GLY A 134 -10.02 0.26 27.31
C GLY A 134 -8.54 0.00 27.05
N GLY A 135 -8.20 -1.10 26.36
CA GLY A 135 -6.83 -1.45 25.99
C GLY A 135 -6.09 -2.33 26.99
N ALA A 136 -6.82 -3.13 27.79
CA ALA A 136 -6.28 -3.95 28.86
C ALA A 136 -5.28 -5.03 28.39
N TYR A 137 -5.30 -5.39 27.11
CA TYR A 137 -4.46 -6.46 26.55
C TYR A 137 -3.25 -5.97 25.74
N GLY A 138 -3.00 -4.65 25.72
CA GLY A 138 -1.77 -4.05 25.21
C GLY A 138 -1.97 -3.05 24.10
#